data_AF-W7HTE6-F1
#
_entry.id   AF-W7HTE6-F1
#
_cell.length_a   1.000
_cell.length_b   1.000
_cell.length_c   1.000
_cell.angle_alpha   90.00
_cell.angle_beta   90.00
_cell.angle_gamma   90.00
#
_symmetry.space_group_name_H-M   'P 1'
#
loop_
_entity.id
_entity.type
_entity.pdbx_description
1 polymer ?
#
loop_
_entity_poly.entity_id
_entity_poly.type
_entity_poly.pdbx_seq_one_letter_code
_entity_poly.pdbx_strand_id
1 'polypeptide(L)'
;MVFPPLPRLEDYSISPTTGFLPDSPPLPLLTHPYYAPWEAVIASLQALILSRNIRHEIDRLPVLSPDHLSSEPEWRRAYVVLSFLAHSYIWGDTTPSEVLPPALSIPYLAVSAKLEVPPVASYAALCLWNFRPIFRDDLFDSLDNLATLQTFTGALDESWFYLVSIAIEARGAAILPIMLDAISSAREDNLDRVVANLQSFAERLGELTHLLGRMYENCDPHIFYTRIRPYLSGSKNMSEAGLPRGVKYLDGSGNEEFRHYSGGSNAQSSLIQAFDILLGVEHRPTGDRKPASGPSGPSAPAKSHNFIVQMRDYMPGPHRRFLEHLAQVSNIRAFVEEHFSNGALTVAYDACLHMLRGFRDKHIQIVSRYIVLPAKDQRRVATGASAAAPRVKSASSAIRVTPTAAAQLQFQNQKPSLPQPRGIAYAPKHQADLRGTGGTALIPFLKQARDETGEPSIGAWAQRLLTNSGSLPALRDAETVKIQGLAGQWLDSEDVGGICHW
;
A
#
# COMPACT_ATOMS: atom_id res chain seq x y z
N MET A 1 -26.91 25.04 -16.52
CA MET A 1 -25.55 24.80 -17.07
C MET A 1 -25.52 23.42 -17.69
N VAL A 2 -24.76 23.19 -18.76
CA VAL A 2 -24.55 21.84 -19.30
C VAL A 2 -23.35 21.25 -18.58
N PHE A 3 -23.58 20.26 -17.71
CA PHE A 3 -22.49 19.57 -17.02
C PHE A 3 -21.79 18.57 -17.96
N PRO A 4 -20.46 18.38 -17.85
CA PRO A 4 -19.78 17.31 -18.56
C PRO A 4 -20.35 15.93 -18.15
N PRO A 5 -20.43 14.95 -19.06
CA PRO A 5 -20.94 13.62 -18.74
C PRO A 5 -20.10 12.96 -17.65
N LEU A 6 -20.71 12.10 -16.83
CA LEU A 6 -19.96 11.34 -15.83
C LEU A 6 -19.11 10.25 -16.51
N PRO A 7 -17.94 9.89 -15.94
CA PRO A 7 -17.14 8.78 -16.44
C PRO A 7 -17.93 7.49 -16.34
N ARG A 8 -17.96 6.72 -17.42
CA ARG A 8 -18.35 5.31 -17.39
C ARG A 8 -17.13 4.50 -16.99
N LEU A 9 -17.25 3.65 -15.97
CA LEU A 9 -16.11 2.94 -15.40
C LEU A 9 -15.41 2.03 -16.44
N GLU A 10 -16.19 1.41 -17.32
CA GLU A 10 -15.70 0.44 -18.29
C GLU A 10 -14.78 1.09 -19.35
N ASP A 11 -15.01 2.37 -19.68
CA ASP A 11 -14.17 3.14 -20.60
C ASP A 11 -12.73 3.33 -20.07
N TYR A 12 -12.53 3.06 -18.78
CA TYR A 12 -11.24 3.18 -18.08
C TYR A 12 -10.71 1.83 -17.57
N SER A 13 -11.23 0.70 -18.07
CA SER A 13 -10.86 -0.64 -17.58
C SER A 13 -11.07 -0.77 -16.06
N ILE A 14 -12.18 -0.19 -15.56
CA ILE A 14 -12.60 -0.26 -14.16
C ILE A 14 -13.92 -1.02 -14.12
N SER A 15 -14.00 -2.02 -13.26
CA SER A 15 -15.20 -2.81 -13.04
C SER A 15 -16.15 -2.10 -12.08
N PRO A 16 -17.47 -2.08 -12.35
CA PRO A 16 -18.46 -1.67 -11.37
C PRO A 16 -18.51 -2.58 -10.12
N THR A 17 -18.02 -3.81 -10.21
CA THR A 17 -18.10 -4.81 -9.13
C THR A 17 -16.74 -5.07 -8.46
N THR A 18 -15.64 -5.05 -9.21
CA THR A 18 -14.28 -5.29 -8.68
C THR A 18 -13.39 -4.05 -8.69
N GLY A 19 -13.90 -2.90 -9.15
CA GLY A 19 -13.22 -1.62 -9.08
C GLY A 19 -11.98 -1.59 -9.96
N PHE A 20 -10.84 -1.24 -9.39
CA PHE A 20 -9.55 -1.21 -10.11
C PHE A 20 -8.91 -2.59 -10.28
N LEU A 21 -9.48 -3.64 -9.68
CA LEU A 21 -9.12 -5.02 -10.00
C LEU A 21 -9.76 -5.42 -11.34
N PRO A 22 -9.19 -6.39 -12.06
CA PRO A 22 -9.83 -6.94 -13.26
C PRO A 22 -11.17 -7.63 -12.94
N ASP A 23 -12.07 -7.69 -13.93
CA ASP A 23 -13.36 -8.41 -13.82
C ASP A 23 -13.20 -9.93 -13.63
N SER A 24 -12.10 -10.48 -14.14
CA SER A 24 -11.75 -11.90 -14.03
C SER A 24 -10.42 -12.07 -13.31
N PRO A 25 -10.21 -13.17 -12.58
CA PRO A 25 -8.94 -13.42 -11.91
C PRO A 25 -7.74 -13.28 -12.86
N PRO A 26 -6.64 -12.64 -12.42
CA PRO A 26 -5.42 -12.56 -13.20
C PRO A 26 -4.95 -13.94 -13.69
N LEU A 27 -4.37 -13.98 -14.89
CA LEU A 27 -3.86 -15.24 -15.45
C LEU A 27 -2.74 -15.80 -14.57
N PRO A 28 -2.78 -17.08 -14.20
CA PRO A 28 -1.72 -17.70 -13.42
C PRO A 28 -0.48 -18.04 -14.25
N LEU A 29 -0.62 -18.09 -15.58
CA LEU A 29 0.42 -18.56 -16.52
C LEU A 29 0.16 -17.98 -17.93
N LEU A 30 1.22 -17.57 -18.62
CA LEU A 30 1.22 -17.40 -20.08
C LEU A 30 1.24 -18.77 -20.77
N THR A 31 0.13 -19.16 -21.41
CA THR A 31 -0.02 -20.49 -22.00
C THR A 31 0.71 -20.66 -23.33
N HIS A 32 1.05 -19.57 -24.01
CA HIS A 32 1.78 -19.63 -25.27
C HIS A 32 3.21 -20.16 -25.04
N PRO A 33 3.63 -21.28 -25.68
CA PRO A 33 4.90 -21.94 -25.39
C PRO A 33 6.15 -21.07 -25.57
N TYR A 34 6.07 -20.04 -26.42
CA TYR A 34 7.12 -19.05 -26.60
C TYR A 34 7.58 -18.38 -25.29
N TYR A 35 6.66 -18.16 -24.33
CA TYR A 35 6.96 -17.54 -23.04
C TYR A 35 7.31 -18.54 -21.92
N ALA A 36 7.39 -19.84 -22.24
CA ALA A 36 7.78 -20.88 -21.29
C ALA A 36 9.10 -20.58 -20.56
N PRO A 37 10.14 -19.96 -21.18
CA PRO A 37 11.36 -19.61 -20.46
C PRO A 37 11.12 -18.65 -19.28
N TRP A 38 10.28 -17.63 -19.44
CA TRP A 38 9.94 -16.72 -18.35
C TRP A 38 9.16 -17.44 -17.24
N GLU A 39 8.16 -18.24 -17.63
CA GLU A 39 7.32 -18.98 -16.69
C GLU A 39 8.11 -20.04 -15.90
N ALA A 40 9.11 -20.67 -16.52
CA ALA A 40 9.99 -21.63 -15.84
C ALA A 40 10.84 -20.98 -14.74
N VAL A 41 11.43 -19.80 -15.01
CA VAL A 41 12.26 -19.08 -14.03
C VAL A 41 11.39 -18.54 -12.88
N ILE A 42 10.24 -17.95 -13.18
CA ILE A 42 9.39 -17.37 -12.14
C ILE A 42 8.73 -18.43 -11.24
N ALA A 43 8.40 -19.61 -11.79
CA ALA A 43 7.88 -20.74 -11.01
C ALA A 43 8.90 -21.26 -9.98
N SER A 44 10.20 -21.03 -10.21
CA SER A 44 11.29 -21.42 -9.31
C SER A 44 11.92 -20.23 -8.58
N LEU A 45 11.30 -19.04 -8.62
CA LEU A 45 11.92 -17.78 -8.20
C LEU A 45 12.49 -17.84 -6.79
N GLN A 46 11.72 -18.35 -5.82
CA GLN A 46 12.13 -18.36 -4.42
C GLN A 46 13.34 -19.29 -4.21
N ALA A 47 13.36 -20.45 -4.88
CA ALA A 47 14.49 -21.38 -4.82
C ALA A 47 15.74 -20.80 -5.49
N LEU A 48 15.58 -20.07 -6.59
CA LEU A 48 16.68 -19.40 -7.29
C LEU A 48 17.28 -18.23 -6.49
N ILE A 49 16.45 -17.46 -5.79
CA ILE A 49 16.91 -16.43 -4.86
C ILE A 49 17.64 -17.08 -3.68
N LEU A 50 17.07 -18.11 -3.07
CA LEU A 50 17.65 -18.80 -1.91
C LEU A 50 19.02 -19.41 -2.25
N SER A 51 19.15 -20.02 -3.42
CA SER A 51 20.39 -20.62 -3.91
C SER A 51 21.36 -19.63 -4.56
N ARG A 52 20.99 -18.34 -4.67
CA ARG A 52 21.75 -17.27 -5.33
C ARG A 52 22.05 -17.53 -6.82
N ASN A 53 21.19 -18.28 -7.50
CA ASN A 53 21.32 -18.58 -8.93
C ASN A 53 20.40 -17.74 -9.82
N ILE A 54 19.58 -16.84 -9.25
CA ILE A 54 18.58 -16.09 -10.03
C ILE A 54 19.20 -15.26 -11.18
N ARG A 55 20.33 -14.59 -10.94
CA ARG A 55 21.03 -13.82 -12.00
C ARG A 55 21.53 -14.72 -13.11
N HIS A 56 22.16 -15.82 -12.73
CA HIS A 56 22.70 -16.80 -13.65
C HIS A 56 21.64 -17.42 -14.58
N GLU A 57 20.46 -17.74 -14.05
CA GLU A 57 19.35 -18.24 -14.87
C GLU A 57 18.78 -17.15 -15.79
N ILE A 58 18.67 -15.91 -15.31
CA ILE A 58 18.19 -14.77 -16.11
C ILE A 58 19.17 -14.42 -17.24
N ASP A 59 20.48 -14.46 -16.98
CA ASP A 59 21.51 -14.14 -17.99
C ASP A 59 21.52 -15.13 -19.16
N ARG A 60 20.93 -16.31 -18.98
CA ARG A 60 20.76 -17.35 -20.03
C ARG A 60 19.43 -17.26 -20.76
N LEU A 61 18.50 -16.42 -20.29
CA LEU A 61 17.22 -16.28 -20.97
C LEU A 61 17.42 -15.66 -22.36
N PRO A 62 16.71 -16.17 -23.38
CA PRO A 62 16.64 -15.47 -24.65
C PRO A 62 15.89 -14.14 -24.48
N VAL A 63 16.20 -13.17 -25.34
CA VAL A 63 15.35 -11.98 -25.49
C VAL A 63 14.07 -12.41 -26.21
N LEU A 64 12.95 -12.43 -25.50
CA LEU A 64 11.64 -12.79 -26.04
C LEU A 64 10.85 -11.52 -26.41
N SER A 65 10.29 -11.47 -27.62
CA SER A 65 9.42 -10.38 -28.05
C SER A 65 8.02 -10.51 -27.41
N PRO A 66 7.35 -9.43 -27.01
CA PRO A 66 5.97 -9.50 -26.53
C PRO A 66 4.91 -9.70 -27.64
N ASP A 67 5.30 -9.84 -28.91
CA ASP A 67 4.38 -9.91 -30.07
C ASP A 67 3.37 -11.06 -30.03
N HIS A 68 3.64 -12.12 -29.25
CA HIS A 68 2.72 -13.23 -29.05
C HIS A 68 1.70 -12.99 -27.92
N LEU A 69 1.73 -11.85 -27.23
CA LEU A 69 0.71 -11.48 -26.23
C LEU A 69 -0.50 -10.87 -26.96
N SER A 70 -1.64 -11.53 -26.88
CA SER A 70 -2.83 -11.19 -27.66
C SER A 70 -3.89 -10.44 -26.85
N SER A 71 -4.02 -10.77 -25.56
CA SER A 71 -5.10 -10.28 -24.69
C SER A 71 -4.57 -9.44 -23.54
N GLU A 72 -5.39 -8.51 -23.04
CA GLU A 72 -5.03 -7.65 -21.90
C GLU A 72 -4.58 -8.45 -20.65
N PRO A 73 -5.23 -9.57 -20.28
CA PRO A 73 -4.73 -10.43 -19.19
C PRO A 73 -3.33 -11.02 -19.45
N GLU A 74 -2.98 -11.35 -20.70
CA GLU A 74 -1.63 -11.81 -21.05
C GLU A 74 -0.60 -10.69 -20.90
N TRP A 75 -0.92 -9.47 -21.35
CA TRP A 75 -0.06 -8.30 -21.15
C TRP A 75 0.17 -8.01 -19.66
N ARG A 76 -0.88 -8.05 -18.85
CA ARG A 76 -0.81 -7.88 -17.39
C ARG A 76 0.04 -8.97 -16.73
N ARG A 77 -0.14 -10.24 -17.11
CA ARG A 77 0.67 -11.35 -16.60
C ARG A 77 2.14 -11.20 -17.00
N ALA A 78 2.43 -10.86 -18.25
CA ALA A 78 3.81 -10.59 -18.69
C ALA A 78 4.46 -9.47 -17.87
N TYR A 79 3.72 -8.40 -17.59
CA TYR A 79 4.19 -7.31 -16.72
C TYR A 79 4.52 -7.81 -15.31
N VAL A 80 3.62 -8.56 -14.67
CA VAL A 80 3.88 -9.18 -13.35
C VAL A 80 5.15 -10.04 -13.40
N VAL A 81 5.25 -10.93 -14.38
CA VAL A 81 6.40 -11.85 -14.49
C VAL A 81 7.71 -11.07 -14.61
N LEU A 82 7.77 -10.10 -15.53
CA LEU A 82 8.96 -9.29 -15.77
C LEU A 82 9.29 -8.38 -14.58
N SER A 83 8.29 -7.85 -13.86
CA SER A 83 8.49 -7.08 -12.63
C SER A 83 9.18 -7.89 -11.54
N PHE A 84 8.70 -9.11 -11.28
CA PHE A 84 9.28 -9.98 -10.27
C PHE A 84 10.69 -10.43 -10.68
N LEU A 85 10.90 -10.87 -11.92
CA LEU A 85 12.23 -11.27 -12.39
C LEU A 85 13.24 -10.11 -12.35
N ALA A 86 12.85 -8.90 -12.78
CA ALA A 86 13.71 -7.73 -12.75
C ALA A 86 14.09 -7.32 -11.32
N HIS A 87 13.13 -7.27 -10.40
CA HIS A 87 13.42 -6.93 -9.01
C HIS A 87 14.24 -8.01 -8.30
N SER A 88 14.06 -9.29 -8.65
CA SER A 88 14.92 -10.37 -8.15
C SER A 88 16.32 -10.31 -8.74
N TYR A 89 16.50 -9.88 -9.99
CA TYR A 89 17.83 -9.66 -10.57
C TYR A 89 18.56 -8.50 -9.89
N ILE A 90 17.84 -7.38 -9.71
CA ILE A 90 18.38 -6.17 -9.10
C ILE A 90 18.72 -6.45 -7.63
N TRP A 91 17.79 -6.95 -6.83
CA TRP A 91 17.92 -7.02 -5.36
C TRP A 91 18.23 -8.39 -4.78
N GLY A 92 18.12 -9.48 -5.56
CA GLY A 92 18.13 -10.86 -5.05
C GLY A 92 19.50 -11.45 -4.70
N ASP A 93 20.55 -10.64 -4.62
CA ASP A 93 21.89 -11.08 -4.24
C ASP A 93 22.50 -10.13 -3.19
N THR A 94 23.76 -10.35 -2.80
CA THR A 94 24.45 -9.60 -1.72
C THR A 94 24.56 -8.10 -2.03
N THR A 95 24.80 -7.75 -3.28
CA THR A 95 24.88 -6.38 -3.76
C THR A 95 23.87 -6.17 -4.88
N PRO A 96 23.20 -5.01 -4.95
CA PRO A 96 22.25 -4.79 -6.02
C PRO A 96 22.93 -4.70 -7.39
N SER A 97 22.22 -5.07 -8.46
CA SER A 97 22.70 -4.86 -9.83
C SER A 97 22.25 -3.49 -10.33
N GLU A 98 23.20 -2.67 -10.79
CA GLU A 98 22.92 -1.41 -11.47
C GLU A 98 22.55 -1.59 -12.96
N VAL A 99 22.66 -2.80 -13.51
CA VAL A 99 22.41 -3.09 -14.94
C VAL A 99 21.40 -4.22 -15.05
N LEU A 100 20.32 -4.01 -15.81
CA LEU A 100 19.32 -5.01 -16.11
C LEU A 100 19.54 -5.56 -17.54
N PRO A 101 19.69 -6.88 -17.73
CA PRO A 101 20.09 -7.46 -19.01
C PRO A 101 19.01 -7.31 -20.08
N PRO A 102 19.37 -7.38 -21.39
CA PRO A 102 18.42 -7.22 -22.49
C PRO A 102 17.26 -8.22 -22.45
N ALA A 103 17.51 -9.43 -21.94
CA ALA A 103 16.50 -10.49 -21.82
C ALA A 103 15.31 -10.10 -20.94
N LEU A 104 15.49 -9.15 -20.02
CA LEU A 104 14.42 -8.55 -19.23
C LEU A 104 14.08 -7.14 -19.69
N SER A 105 15.09 -6.29 -19.91
CA SER A 105 14.90 -4.86 -20.19
C SER A 105 14.06 -4.59 -21.43
N ILE A 106 14.35 -5.25 -22.56
CA ILE A 106 13.65 -5.03 -23.84
C ILE A 106 12.15 -5.38 -23.73
N PRO A 107 11.77 -6.61 -23.37
CA PRO A 107 10.36 -6.97 -23.25
C PRO A 107 9.65 -6.16 -22.17
N TYR A 108 10.34 -5.88 -21.06
CA TYR A 108 9.72 -5.17 -19.95
C TYR A 108 9.39 -3.73 -20.32
N LEU A 109 10.29 -3.02 -21.02
CA LEU A 109 10.03 -1.68 -21.54
C LEU A 109 8.84 -1.68 -22.53
N ALA A 110 8.76 -2.67 -23.41
CA ALA A 110 7.67 -2.77 -24.39
C ALA A 110 6.31 -3.05 -23.73
N VAL A 111 6.25 -4.01 -22.79
CA VAL A 111 5.04 -4.33 -22.02
C VAL A 111 4.61 -3.14 -21.16
N SER A 112 5.57 -2.49 -20.49
CA SER A 112 5.35 -1.25 -19.73
C SER A 112 4.74 -0.14 -20.58
N ALA A 113 5.28 0.10 -21.77
CA ALA A 113 4.75 1.11 -22.69
C ALA A 113 3.32 0.77 -23.14
N LYS A 114 3.04 -0.51 -23.44
CA LYS A 114 1.71 -0.97 -23.85
C LYS A 114 0.65 -0.78 -22.76
N LEU A 115 1.01 -1.02 -21.50
CA LEU A 115 0.13 -0.87 -20.34
C LEU A 115 0.16 0.54 -19.73
N GLU A 116 0.98 1.43 -20.29
CA GLU A 116 1.20 2.80 -19.80
C GLU A 116 1.64 2.85 -18.32
N VAL A 117 2.50 1.92 -17.90
CA VAL A 117 3.07 1.83 -16.54
C VAL A 117 4.61 1.72 -16.60
N PRO A 118 5.36 2.28 -15.64
CA PRO A 118 6.83 2.24 -15.65
C PRO A 118 7.35 0.82 -15.38
N PRO A 119 8.55 0.44 -15.89
CA PRO A 119 9.13 -0.90 -15.73
C PRO A 119 9.76 -1.08 -14.33
N VAL A 120 8.90 -1.09 -13.30
CA VAL A 120 9.23 -1.32 -11.89
C VAL A 120 8.14 -2.17 -11.25
N ALA A 121 8.43 -2.93 -10.19
CA ALA A 121 7.42 -3.64 -9.41
C ALA A 121 6.47 -2.65 -8.70
N SER A 122 5.51 -2.14 -9.47
CA SER A 122 4.49 -1.18 -9.05
C SER A 122 3.36 -1.88 -8.30
N TYR A 123 2.48 -1.10 -7.68
CA TYR A 123 1.27 -1.61 -7.05
C TYR A 123 0.40 -2.46 -8.00
N ALA A 124 0.40 -2.15 -9.30
CA ALA A 124 -0.30 -2.96 -10.30
C ALA A 124 0.28 -4.38 -10.41
N ALA A 125 1.60 -4.52 -10.47
CA ALA A 125 2.26 -5.83 -10.51
C ALA A 125 2.18 -6.58 -9.18
N LEU A 126 2.31 -5.88 -8.06
CA LEU A 126 2.40 -6.51 -6.74
C LEU A 126 1.03 -6.91 -6.17
N CYS A 127 -0.01 -6.14 -6.52
CA CYS A 127 -1.36 -6.29 -5.98
C CYS A 127 -2.39 -6.55 -7.09
N LEU A 128 -2.69 -5.55 -7.93
CA LEU A 128 -3.87 -5.58 -8.82
C LEU A 128 -3.91 -6.79 -9.76
N TRP A 129 -2.74 -7.26 -10.21
CA TRP A 129 -2.62 -8.37 -11.16
C TRP A 129 -1.95 -9.62 -10.56
N ASN A 130 -1.82 -9.70 -9.24
CA ASN A 130 -1.07 -10.76 -8.54
C ASN A 130 -1.92 -11.49 -7.49
N PHE A 131 -3.09 -11.96 -7.89
CA PHE A 131 -3.97 -12.72 -7.01
C PHE A 131 -4.76 -13.76 -7.77
N ARG A 132 -5.33 -14.71 -7.02
CA ARG A 132 -6.34 -15.64 -7.49
C ARG A 132 -7.27 -16.04 -6.34
N PRO A 133 -8.50 -16.48 -6.63
CA PRO A 133 -9.27 -17.24 -5.67
C PRO A 133 -8.57 -18.48 -5.14
N ILE A 134 -8.99 -18.89 -3.94
CA ILE A 134 -8.82 -20.25 -3.45
C ILE A 134 -9.98 -21.12 -3.94
N PHE A 135 -11.22 -20.66 -3.80
CA PHE A 135 -12.46 -21.32 -4.19
C PHE A 135 -13.06 -20.66 -5.45
N ARG A 136 -13.42 -21.48 -6.45
CA ARG A 136 -13.75 -21.00 -7.81
C ARG A 136 -15.10 -20.29 -7.93
N ASP A 137 -16.05 -20.59 -7.05
CA ASP A 137 -17.44 -20.14 -7.17
C ASP A 137 -17.78 -18.99 -6.21
N ASP A 138 -16.84 -18.60 -5.35
CA ASP A 138 -17.02 -17.52 -4.38
C ASP A 138 -16.49 -16.18 -4.91
N LEU A 139 -17.12 -15.07 -4.50
CA LEU A 139 -16.62 -13.73 -4.77
C LEU A 139 -15.22 -13.55 -4.17
N PHE A 140 -14.35 -12.79 -4.84
CA PHE A 140 -12.98 -12.52 -4.39
C PHE A 140 -12.89 -11.27 -3.50
N ASP A 141 -13.99 -10.87 -2.88
CA ASP A 141 -14.07 -9.70 -1.98
C ASP A 141 -13.74 -10.04 -0.51
N SER A 142 -13.57 -11.33 -0.20
CA SER A 142 -13.10 -11.81 1.11
C SER A 142 -11.62 -12.15 1.08
N LEU A 143 -10.89 -11.60 2.05
CA LEU A 143 -9.47 -11.90 2.28
C LEU A 143 -9.23 -13.41 2.49
N ASP A 144 -10.20 -14.12 3.04
CA ASP A 144 -10.07 -15.54 3.39
C ASP A 144 -10.18 -16.46 2.16
N ASN A 145 -10.59 -15.93 1.00
CA ASN A 145 -10.67 -16.64 -0.28
C ASN A 145 -9.59 -16.19 -1.28
N LEU A 146 -8.54 -15.48 -0.84
CA LEU A 146 -7.50 -14.98 -1.73
C LEU A 146 -6.17 -15.68 -1.53
N ALA A 147 -5.46 -15.91 -2.64
CA ALA A 147 -4.08 -16.35 -2.67
C ALA A 147 -3.26 -15.52 -3.66
N THR A 148 -1.98 -15.30 -3.37
CA THR A 148 -1.05 -14.65 -4.29
C THR A 148 -0.68 -15.59 -5.44
N LEU A 149 -0.41 -15.01 -6.61
CA LEU A 149 0.18 -15.77 -7.73
C LEU A 149 1.70 -15.86 -7.58
N GLN A 150 2.34 -14.79 -7.15
CA GLN A 150 3.79 -14.69 -7.00
C GLN A 150 4.21 -13.92 -5.74
N THR A 151 5.33 -14.37 -5.18
CA THR A 151 6.06 -13.70 -4.10
C THR A 151 7.56 -13.78 -4.36
N PHE A 152 8.35 -12.86 -3.81
CA PHE A 152 9.81 -12.91 -3.85
C PHE A 152 10.37 -13.94 -2.86
N THR A 153 9.76 -14.03 -1.69
CA THR A 153 10.30 -14.76 -0.54
C THR A 153 9.60 -16.09 -0.26
N GLY A 154 8.38 -16.27 -0.76
CA GLY A 154 7.52 -17.41 -0.40
C GLY A 154 6.94 -17.32 1.02
N ALA A 155 7.20 -16.22 1.75
CA ALA A 155 6.72 -16.05 3.11
C ALA A 155 5.21 -15.76 3.15
N LEU A 156 4.56 -16.25 4.21
CA LEU A 156 3.17 -15.90 4.53
C LEU A 156 3.03 -14.38 4.69
N ASP A 157 3.99 -13.73 5.33
CA ASP A 157 4.04 -12.29 5.57
C ASP A 157 3.95 -11.47 4.29
N GLU A 158 4.64 -11.92 3.23
CA GLU A 158 4.63 -11.25 1.94
C GLU A 158 3.28 -11.42 1.25
N SER A 159 2.76 -12.65 1.27
CA SER A 159 1.44 -12.91 0.70
C SER A 159 0.38 -12.08 1.41
N TRP A 160 0.38 -12.08 2.74
CA TRP A 160 -0.57 -11.32 3.55
C TRP A 160 -0.50 -9.82 3.29
N PHE A 161 0.71 -9.28 3.11
CA PHE A 161 0.91 -7.86 2.79
C PHE A 161 0.22 -7.46 1.47
N TYR A 162 0.36 -8.27 0.41
CA TYR A 162 -0.32 -8.03 -0.86
C TYR A 162 -1.83 -8.27 -0.73
N LEU A 163 -2.24 -9.38 -0.12
CA LEU A 163 -3.65 -9.78 -0.05
C LEU A 163 -4.52 -8.80 0.73
N VAL A 164 -4.03 -8.24 1.85
CA VAL A 164 -4.76 -7.17 2.57
C VAL A 164 -5.00 -5.96 1.65
N SER A 165 -4.03 -5.61 0.83
CA SER A 165 -4.17 -4.51 -0.14
C SER A 165 -5.18 -4.84 -1.24
N ILE A 166 -5.17 -6.07 -1.75
CA ILE A 166 -6.12 -6.56 -2.75
C ILE A 166 -7.55 -6.60 -2.19
N ALA A 167 -7.73 -7.06 -0.95
CA ALA A 167 -9.04 -7.07 -0.30
C ALA A 167 -9.60 -5.65 -0.10
N ILE A 168 -8.75 -4.66 0.19
CA ILE A 168 -9.16 -3.25 0.26
C ILE A 168 -9.64 -2.76 -1.12
N GLU A 169 -8.93 -3.09 -2.20
CA GLU A 169 -9.35 -2.73 -3.57
C GLU A 169 -10.69 -3.38 -3.93
N ALA A 170 -10.84 -4.68 -3.68
CA ALA A 170 -12.06 -5.43 -3.96
C ALA A 170 -13.26 -4.87 -3.17
N ARG A 171 -13.10 -4.67 -1.86
CA ARG A 171 -14.17 -4.17 -0.99
C ARG A 171 -14.51 -2.71 -1.26
N GLY A 172 -13.53 -1.92 -1.69
CA GLY A 172 -13.71 -0.51 -2.03
C GLY A 172 -14.35 -0.29 -3.40
N ALA A 173 -14.42 -1.30 -4.27
CA ALA A 173 -15.00 -1.21 -5.60
C ALA A 173 -16.40 -0.57 -5.62
N ALA A 174 -17.26 -0.99 -4.69
CA ALA A 174 -18.64 -0.50 -4.59
C ALA A 174 -18.75 1.02 -4.32
N ILE A 175 -17.70 1.65 -3.80
CA ILE A 175 -17.68 3.10 -3.54
C ILE A 175 -17.75 3.88 -4.86
N LEU A 176 -17.15 3.38 -5.93
CA LEU A 176 -17.11 4.09 -7.22
C LEU A 176 -18.50 4.36 -7.79
N PRO A 177 -19.39 3.36 -8.01
CA PRO A 177 -20.75 3.63 -8.48
C PRO A 177 -21.59 4.42 -7.47
N ILE A 178 -21.44 4.17 -6.15
CA ILE A 178 -22.14 4.95 -5.10
C ILE A 178 -21.83 6.44 -5.23
N MET A 179 -20.57 6.78 -5.42
CA MET A 179 -20.15 8.18 -5.46
C MET A 179 -20.37 8.84 -6.82
N LEU A 180 -20.40 8.07 -7.91
CA LEU A 180 -20.89 8.58 -9.20
C LEU A 180 -22.40 8.89 -9.14
N ASP A 181 -23.20 8.05 -8.47
CA ASP A 181 -24.62 8.32 -8.19
C ASP A 181 -24.78 9.57 -7.31
N ALA A 182 -23.91 9.76 -6.31
CA ALA A 182 -23.90 10.98 -5.50
C ALA A 182 -23.61 12.24 -6.33
N ILE A 183 -22.64 12.19 -7.25
CA ILE A 183 -22.33 13.32 -8.13
C ILE A 183 -23.51 13.63 -9.06
N SER A 184 -24.14 12.60 -9.63
CA SER A 184 -25.36 12.77 -10.45
C SER A 184 -26.49 13.38 -9.64
N SER A 185 -26.76 12.85 -8.46
CA SER A 185 -27.80 13.32 -7.55
C SER A 185 -27.58 14.76 -7.11
N ALA A 186 -26.33 15.17 -6.88
CA ALA A 186 -25.99 16.55 -6.57
C ALA A 186 -26.27 17.50 -7.76
N ARG A 187 -26.13 17.05 -9.02
CA ARG A 187 -26.53 17.85 -10.20
C ARG A 187 -28.04 18.03 -10.33
N GLU A 188 -28.80 17.11 -9.75
CA GLU A 188 -30.26 17.09 -9.73
C GLU A 188 -30.84 17.72 -8.45
N ASP A 189 -30.00 18.27 -7.58
CA ASP A 189 -30.37 18.84 -6.27
C ASP A 189 -31.10 17.84 -5.35
N ASN A 190 -30.79 16.55 -5.48
CA ASN A 190 -31.39 15.48 -4.69
C ASN A 190 -30.60 15.24 -3.39
N LEU A 191 -30.87 16.10 -2.39
CA LEU A 191 -30.23 16.08 -1.08
C LEU A 191 -30.28 14.71 -0.40
N ASP A 192 -31.45 14.07 -0.36
CA ASP A 192 -31.65 12.80 0.35
C ASP A 192 -30.79 11.67 -0.23
N ARG A 193 -30.67 11.64 -1.56
CA ARG A 193 -29.85 10.64 -2.26
C ARG A 193 -28.37 10.88 -2.05
N VAL A 194 -27.92 12.14 -2.04
CA VAL A 194 -26.52 12.49 -1.71
C VAL A 194 -26.19 12.08 -0.27
N VAL A 195 -27.08 12.36 0.69
CA VAL A 195 -26.93 11.95 2.10
C VAL A 195 -26.78 10.44 2.21
N ALA A 196 -27.67 9.67 1.59
CA ALA A 196 -27.65 8.20 1.64
C ALA A 196 -26.35 7.62 1.05
N ASN A 197 -25.89 8.17 -0.07
CA ASN A 197 -24.64 7.75 -0.71
C ASN A 197 -23.40 8.08 0.13
N LEU A 198 -23.36 9.26 0.77
CA LEU A 198 -22.29 9.65 1.70
C LEU A 198 -22.26 8.76 2.95
N GLN A 199 -23.43 8.42 3.52
CA GLN A 199 -23.51 7.49 4.64
C GLN A 199 -22.96 6.12 4.26
N SER A 200 -23.37 5.59 3.11
CA SER A 200 -22.86 4.33 2.56
C SER A 200 -21.35 4.38 2.34
N PHE A 201 -20.82 5.49 1.81
CA PHE A 201 -19.39 5.69 1.63
C PHE A 201 -18.63 5.68 2.97
N ALA A 202 -19.12 6.40 3.99
CA ALA A 202 -18.53 6.41 5.33
C ALA A 202 -18.48 5.00 5.95
N GLU A 203 -19.56 4.22 5.83
CA GLU A 203 -19.60 2.82 6.29
C GLU A 203 -18.54 1.96 5.59
N ARG A 204 -18.42 2.06 4.26
CA ARG A 204 -17.40 1.32 3.50
C ARG A 204 -15.99 1.71 3.93
N LEU A 205 -15.69 2.98 4.16
CA LEU A 205 -14.38 3.43 4.67
C LEU A 205 -14.04 2.81 6.05
N GLY A 206 -15.06 2.62 6.89
CA GLY A 206 -14.93 1.89 8.16
C GLY A 206 -14.49 0.43 7.94
N GLU A 207 -15.11 -0.28 7.00
CA GLU A 207 -14.73 -1.64 6.64
C GLU A 207 -13.30 -1.72 6.07
N LEU A 208 -12.91 -0.78 5.20
CA LEU A 208 -11.53 -0.73 4.67
C LEU A 208 -10.50 -0.50 5.79
N THR A 209 -10.86 0.29 6.80
CA THR A 209 -10.01 0.51 7.98
C THR A 209 -9.85 -0.75 8.82
N HIS A 210 -10.91 -1.56 8.92
CA HIS A 210 -10.84 -2.87 9.58
C HIS A 210 -9.93 -3.83 8.81
N LEU A 211 -10.10 -3.95 7.48
CA LEU A 211 -9.23 -4.77 6.61
C LEU A 211 -7.77 -4.37 6.73
N LEU A 212 -7.47 -3.07 6.71
CA LEU A 212 -6.10 -2.58 6.92
C LEU A 212 -5.53 -3.01 8.28
N GLY A 213 -6.37 -3.06 9.32
CA GLY A 213 -6.01 -3.56 10.64
C GLY A 213 -5.61 -5.04 10.68
N ARG A 214 -6.12 -5.85 9.75
CA ARG A 214 -5.76 -7.28 9.63
C ARG A 214 -4.32 -7.52 9.20
N MET A 215 -3.59 -6.48 8.78
CA MET A 215 -2.15 -6.57 8.49
C MET A 215 -1.36 -7.20 9.66
N TYR A 216 -1.77 -6.94 10.90
CA TYR A 216 -1.10 -7.47 12.10
C TYR A 216 -1.30 -8.98 12.33
N GLU A 217 -2.25 -9.62 11.63
CA GLU A 217 -2.59 -11.04 11.84
C GLU A 217 -1.47 -11.96 11.34
N ASN A 218 -1.02 -11.76 10.09
CA ASN A 218 -0.08 -12.69 9.44
C ASN A 218 1.08 -11.99 8.73
N CYS A 219 1.42 -10.75 9.10
CA CYS A 219 2.61 -10.06 8.59
C CYS A 219 3.45 -9.53 9.76
N ASP A 220 4.60 -10.15 10.00
CA ASP A 220 5.53 -9.76 11.04
C ASP A 220 6.34 -8.50 10.63
N PRO A 221 6.43 -7.47 11.49
CA PRO A 221 7.17 -6.24 11.20
C PRO A 221 8.66 -6.44 10.88
N HIS A 222 9.33 -7.40 11.52
CA HIS A 222 10.74 -7.67 11.28
C HIS A 222 10.93 -8.37 9.94
N ILE A 223 10.10 -9.36 9.62
CA ILE A 223 10.13 -10.05 8.32
C ILE A 223 9.84 -9.07 7.19
N PHE A 224 8.78 -8.25 7.32
CA PHE A 224 8.47 -7.21 6.34
C PHE A 224 9.67 -6.29 6.09
N TYR A 225 10.22 -5.71 7.16
CA TYR A 225 11.27 -4.71 7.04
C TYR A 225 12.57 -5.27 6.44
N THR A 226 12.95 -6.50 6.81
CA THR A 226 14.27 -7.06 6.50
C THR A 226 14.29 -7.98 5.28
N ARG A 227 13.18 -8.67 4.98
CA ARG A 227 13.12 -9.70 3.93
C ARG A 227 12.28 -9.27 2.74
N ILE A 228 11.21 -8.50 2.97
CA ILE A 228 10.23 -8.17 1.92
C ILE A 228 10.51 -6.79 1.33
N ARG A 229 10.57 -5.76 2.17
CA ARG A 229 10.75 -4.35 1.79
C ARG A 229 11.93 -4.08 0.84
N PRO A 230 13.08 -4.79 0.92
CA PRO A 230 14.15 -4.62 -0.07
C PRO A 230 13.68 -4.86 -1.51
N TYR A 231 12.89 -5.92 -1.77
CA TYR A 231 12.37 -6.23 -3.11
C TYR A 231 11.31 -5.23 -3.58
N LEU A 232 10.59 -4.57 -2.66
CA LEU A 232 9.60 -3.55 -2.98
C LEU A 232 10.23 -2.20 -3.36
N SER A 233 11.54 -2.05 -3.15
CA SER A 233 12.26 -0.81 -3.42
C SER A 233 12.53 -0.64 -4.91
N GLY A 234 12.28 0.56 -5.43
CA GLY A 234 12.68 0.95 -6.79
C GLY A 234 14.13 1.43 -6.82
N SER A 235 14.55 2.12 -7.88
CA SER A 235 15.91 2.64 -8.04
C SER A 235 16.08 4.13 -7.69
N LYS A 236 14.97 4.85 -7.45
CA LYS A 236 14.99 6.27 -7.09
C LYS A 236 15.39 6.46 -5.62
N ASN A 237 16.32 7.37 -5.37
CA ASN A 237 16.85 7.69 -4.03
C ASN A 237 17.48 6.50 -3.29
N MET A 238 18.09 5.55 -4.02
CA MET A 238 18.69 4.32 -3.47
C MET A 238 20.22 4.34 -3.44
N SER A 239 20.85 5.52 -3.40
CA SER A 239 22.30 5.63 -3.31
C SER A 239 22.88 4.90 -2.10
N GLU A 240 22.22 5.03 -0.95
CA GLU A 240 22.64 4.34 0.27
C GLU A 240 22.54 2.81 0.08
N ALA A 241 21.47 2.32 -0.53
CA ALA A 241 21.24 0.89 -0.78
C ALA A 241 22.13 0.28 -1.88
N GLY A 242 23.01 1.06 -2.52
CA GLY A 242 23.95 0.59 -3.55
C GLY A 242 23.57 0.90 -5.00
N LEU A 243 22.56 1.75 -5.23
CA LEU A 243 22.14 2.21 -6.56
C LEU A 243 22.24 3.75 -6.68
N PRO A 244 23.44 4.35 -6.60
CA PRO A 244 23.63 5.80 -6.63
C PRO A 244 23.14 6.45 -7.93
N ARG A 245 23.23 5.73 -9.05
CA ARG A 245 22.79 6.21 -10.37
C ARG A 245 21.42 5.69 -10.77
N GLY A 246 20.77 4.87 -9.95
CA GLY A 246 19.60 4.12 -10.35
C GLY A 246 19.99 2.83 -11.11
N VAL A 247 19.19 2.42 -12.09
CA VAL A 247 19.41 1.18 -12.86
C VAL A 247 19.44 1.49 -14.35
N LYS A 248 20.45 0.98 -15.07
CA LYS A 248 20.56 1.03 -16.52
C LYS A 248 19.80 -0.16 -17.13
N TYR A 249 18.81 0.13 -17.97
CA TYR A 249 18.00 -0.87 -18.68
C TYR A 249 18.59 -1.04 -20.08
N LEU A 250 19.18 -2.19 -20.37
CA LEU A 250 19.79 -2.45 -21.67
C LEU A 250 18.72 -2.74 -22.72
N ASP A 251 18.46 -1.80 -23.63
CA ASP A 251 17.48 -1.93 -24.70
C ASP A 251 18.09 -2.27 -26.07
N GLY A 252 19.43 -2.38 -26.15
CA GLY A 252 20.15 -2.71 -27.37
C GLY A 252 20.44 -1.51 -28.29
N SER A 253 20.04 -0.30 -27.89
CA SER A 253 20.33 0.92 -28.65
C SER A 253 21.77 1.40 -28.53
N GLY A 254 22.50 0.98 -27.49
CA GLY A 254 23.86 1.44 -27.18
C GLY A 254 23.93 2.84 -26.56
N ASN A 255 22.80 3.53 -26.39
CA ASN A 255 22.70 4.87 -25.80
C ASN A 255 21.83 4.87 -24.53
N GLU A 256 21.84 3.77 -23.76
CA GLU A 256 20.90 3.63 -22.66
C GLU A 256 21.34 4.44 -21.44
N GLU A 257 20.40 5.16 -20.85
CA GLU A 257 20.60 5.98 -19.65
C GLU A 257 20.18 5.23 -18.39
N PHE A 258 20.73 5.67 -17.25
CA PHE A 258 20.26 5.18 -15.96
C PHE A 258 18.90 5.77 -15.62
N ARG A 259 18.01 4.92 -15.10
CA ARG A 259 16.62 5.27 -14.78
C ARG A 259 16.38 5.20 -13.28
N HIS A 260 15.58 6.15 -12.80
CA HIS A 260 15.21 6.30 -11.39
C HIS A 260 13.70 6.12 -11.20
N TYR A 261 13.28 4.91 -10.85
CA TYR A 261 11.88 4.58 -10.58
C TYR A 261 11.61 4.49 -9.07
N SER A 262 10.49 5.05 -8.63
CA SER A 262 9.96 4.80 -7.29
C SER A 262 9.47 3.35 -7.19
N GLY A 263 9.73 2.70 -6.05
CA GLY A 263 9.25 1.35 -5.80
C GLY A 263 7.74 1.29 -5.56
N GLY A 264 7.22 0.07 -5.40
CA GLY A 264 5.81 -0.16 -5.09
C GLY A 264 5.38 0.55 -3.80
N SER A 265 4.25 1.26 -3.86
CA SER A 265 3.69 2.01 -2.72
C SER A 265 2.18 2.09 -2.83
N ASN A 266 1.48 2.11 -1.68
CA ASN A 266 0.03 2.31 -1.63
C ASN A 266 -0.42 3.66 -2.21
N ALA A 267 0.49 4.63 -2.36
CA ALA A 267 0.21 5.89 -3.05
C ALA A 267 -0.10 5.69 -4.56
N GLN A 268 0.22 4.52 -5.11
CA GLN A 268 -0.09 4.10 -6.48
C GLN A 268 -1.45 3.40 -6.59
N SER A 269 -2.21 3.26 -5.49
CA SER A 269 -3.61 2.82 -5.53
C SER A 269 -4.49 3.96 -6.08
N SER A 270 -5.17 3.69 -7.18
CA SER A 270 -6.12 4.62 -7.78
C SER A 270 -7.34 4.84 -6.89
N LEU A 271 -7.77 3.81 -6.16
CA LEU A 271 -8.91 3.86 -5.25
C LEU A 271 -8.70 4.89 -4.13
N ILE A 272 -7.53 4.86 -3.48
CA ILE A 272 -7.22 5.80 -2.39
C ILE A 272 -7.25 7.24 -2.91
N GLN A 273 -6.70 7.51 -4.10
CA GLN A 273 -6.73 8.85 -4.69
C GLN A 273 -8.13 9.26 -5.19
N ALA A 274 -8.98 8.30 -5.59
CA ALA A 274 -10.36 8.58 -5.94
C ALA A 274 -11.14 9.11 -4.73
N PHE A 275 -10.89 8.58 -3.52
CA PHE A 275 -11.53 9.09 -2.30
C PHE A 275 -11.23 10.57 -2.05
N ASP A 276 -9.97 10.96 -2.26
CA ASP A 276 -9.56 12.36 -2.12
C ASP A 276 -10.29 13.26 -3.12
N ILE A 277 -10.35 12.85 -4.38
CA ILE A 277 -11.04 13.61 -5.44
C ILE A 277 -12.54 13.73 -5.15
N LEU A 278 -13.18 12.64 -4.70
CA LEU A 278 -14.61 12.59 -4.40
C LEU A 278 -14.98 13.50 -3.23
N LEU A 279 -14.11 13.57 -2.21
CA LEU A 279 -14.33 14.41 -1.03
C LEU A 279 -13.76 15.83 -1.17
N GLY A 280 -13.11 16.16 -2.29
CA GLY A 280 -12.50 17.47 -2.48
C GLY A 280 -11.31 17.75 -1.55
N VAL A 281 -10.55 16.71 -1.22
CA VAL A 281 -9.30 16.79 -0.46
C VAL A 281 -8.16 17.15 -1.39
N GLU A 282 -7.46 18.24 -1.08
CA GLU A 282 -6.33 18.71 -1.87
C GLU A 282 -5.00 18.47 -1.16
N HIS A 283 -4.08 17.83 -1.86
CA HIS A 283 -2.74 17.54 -1.37
C HIS A 283 -1.72 18.57 -1.85
N ARG A 284 -0.87 19.05 -0.95
CA ARG A 284 0.27 19.93 -1.27
C ARG A 284 1.60 19.17 -1.23
N PRO A 285 2.69 19.72 -1.79
CA PRO A 285 4.02 19.19 -1.56
C PRO A 285 4.31 19.04 -0.07
N THR A 286 5.05 17.98 0.26
CA THR A 286 5.40 17.69 1.65
C THR A 286 6.21 18.83 2.26
N GLY A 287 5.73 19.40 3.36
CA GLY A 287 6.35 20.52 4.07
C GLY A 287 5.70 21.88 3.80
N ASP A 288 4.86 21.99 2.78
CA ASP A 288 4.11 23.22 2.50
C ASP A 288 2.95 23.39 3.50
N ARG A 289 2.71 24.63 3.94
CA ARG A 289 1.60 24.99 4.83
C ARG A 289 0.46 25.61 4.04
N LYS A 290 -0.76 25.52 4.58
CA LYS A 290 -1.93 26.23 4.04
C LYS A 290 -1.59 27.73 3.95
N PRO A 291 -1.72 28.38 2.77
CA PRO A 291 -1.50 29.82 2.68
C PRO A 291 -2.48 30.52 3.64
N ALA A 292 -1.97 31.47 4.43
CA ALA A 292 -2.81 32.30 5.27
C ALA A 292 -3.81 33.03 4.36
N SER A 293 -5.09 32.95 4.70
CA SER A 293 -6.22 33.50 3.95
C SER A 293 -5.92 34.91 3.41
N GLY A 294 -5.68 35.00 2.10
CA GLY A 294 -5.53 36.23 1.33
C GLY A 294 -5.86 35.93 -0.13
N PRO A 295 -6.42 36.89 -0.89
CA PRO A 295 -6.84 36.65 -2.26
C PRO A 295 -5.60 36.42 -3.14
N SER A 296 -5.31 35.16 -3.42
CA SER A 296 -4.27 34.80 -4.39
C SER A 296 -4.79 35.08 -5.79
N GLY A 297 -4.24 36.09 -6.46
CA GLY A 297 -4.37 36.24 -7.90
C GLY A 297 -3.80 35.02 -8.65
N PRO A 298 -3.97 34.95 -9.98
CA PRO A 298 -3.56 33.78 -10.75
C PRO A 298 -2.04 33.71 -10.84
N SER A 299 -1.40 33.06 -9.86
CA SER A 299 0.00 32.68 -9.97
C SER A 299 0.11 31.41 -10.79
N ALA A 300 0.91 31.47 -11.86
CA ALA A 300 1.25 30.32 -12.71
C ALA A 300 1.71 29.12 -11.86
N PRO A 301 1.40 27.87 -12.27
CA PRO A 301 1.73 26.69 -11.48
C PRO A 301 3.26 26.52 -11.47
N ALA A 302 3.89 26.89 -10.36
CA ALA A 302 5.23 26.42 -10.08
C ALA A 302 5.16 24.88 -10.07
N LYS A 303 6.10 24.21 -10.75
CA LYS A 303 6.24 22.74 -10.76
C LYS A 303 6.58 22.28 -9.34
N SER A 304 5.59 22.26 -8.46
CA SER A 304 5.73 21.78 -7.10
C SER A 304 5.58 20.26 -7.16
N HIS A 305 6.60 19.55 -6.69
CA HIS A 305 6.69 18.10 -6.79
C HIS A 305 5.70 17.45 -5.80
N ASN A 306 4.41 17.42 -6.15
CA ASN A 306 3.42 16.71 -5.37
C ASN A 306 3.58 15.19 -5.59
N PHE A 307 4.03 14.49 -4.55
CA PHE A 307 4.31 13.05 -4.63
C PHE A 307 3.08 12.22 -4.99
N ILE A 308 1.90 12.51 -4.41
CA ILE A 308 0.71 11.70 -4.67
C ILE A 308 0.28 11.82 -6.14
N VAL A 309 0.39 13.02 -6.72
CA VAL A 309 0.11 13.26 -8.14
C VAL A 309 1.13 12.53 -9.04
N GLN A 310 2.43 12.56 -8.69
CA GLN A 310 3.45 11.78 -9.41
C GLN A 310 3.20 10.28 -9.38
N MET A 311 2.57 9.75 -8.32
CA MET A 311 2.26 8.31 -8.25
C MET A 311 1.16 7.90 -9.25
N ARG A 312 0.44 8.85 -9.85
CA ARG A 312 -0.47 8.53 -10.97
C ARG A 312 0.28 8.04 -12.21
N ASP A 313 1.54 8.44 -12.40
CA ASP A 313 2.39 7.93 -13.48
C ASP A 313 2.73 6.44 -13.30
N TYR A 314 2.44 5.85 -12.13
CA TYR A 314 2.66 4.44 -11.80
C TYR A 314 1.36 3.62 -11.80
N MET A 315 0.22 4.26 -12.07
CA MET A 315 -1.08 3.61 -12.24
C MET A 315 -1.27 3.20 -13.70
N PRO A 316 -2.03 2.13 -14.00
CA PRO A 316 -2.43 1.81 -15.35
C PRO A 316 -3.00 3.03 -16.08
N GLY A 317 -2.63 3.25 -17.34
CA GLY A 317 -3.03 4.42 -18.12
C GLY A 317 -4.53 4.75 -18.06
N PRO A 318 -5.42 3.76 -18.29
CA PRO A 318 -6.86 3.95 -18.13
C PRO A 318 -7.27 4.44 -16.73
N HIS A 319 -6.67 3.90 -15.67
CA HIS A 319 -6.99 4.30 -14.29
C HIS A 319 -6.54 5.74 -13.99
N ARG A 320 -5.38 6.16 -14.49
CA ARG A 320 -4.93 7.56 -14.39
C ARG A 320 -5.90 8.50 -15.08
N ARG A 321 -6.34 8.17 -16.30
CA ARG A 321 -7.33 8.96 -17.05
C ARG A 321 -8.69 9.03 -16.34
N PHE A 322 -9.09 7.96 -15.65
CA PHE A 322 -10.29 7.99 -14.81
C PHE A 322 -10.17 9.04 -13.70
N LEU A 323 -9.05 9.07 -12.97
CA LEU A 323 -8.84 10.07 -11.90
C LEU A 323 -8.82 11.50 -12.45
N GLU A 324 -8.26 11.71 -13.64
CA GLU A 324 -8.27 13.00 -14.33
C GLU A 324 -9.71 13.43 -14.69
N HIS A 325 -10.53 12.52 -15.21
CA HIS A 325 -11.93 12.81 -15.52
C HIS A 325 -12.77 13.00 -14.25
N LEU A 326 -12.60 12.15 -13.24
CA LEU A 326 -13.29 12.23 -11.96
C LEU A 326 -13.05 13.60 -11.29
N ALA A 327 -11.82 14.11 -11.36
CA ALA A 327 -11.47 15.43 -10.82
C ALA A 327 -12.18 16.59 -11.53
N GLN A 328 -12.59 16.44 -12.78
CA GLN A 328 -13.33 17.45 -13.53
C GLN A 328 -14.83 17.46 -13.22
N VAL A 329 -15.38 16.31 -12.79
CA VAL A 329 -16.83 16.15 -12.58
C VAL A 329 -17.25 16.16 -11.12
N SER A 330 -16.32 15.90 -10.19
CA SER A 330 -16.58 15.86 -8.75
C SER A 330 -17.09 17.21 -8.25
N ASN A 331 -18.26 17.22 -7.61
CA ASN A 331 -18.96 18.41 -7.15
C ASN A 331 -19.46 18.31 -5.70
N ILE A 332 -19.21 17.17 -5.02
CA ILE A 332 -19.80 16.86 -3.71
C ILE A 332 -19.48 17.93 -2.67
N ARG A 333 -18.21 18.34 -2.56
CA ARG A 333 -17.81 19.37 -1.59
C ARG A 333 -18.53 20.70 -1.84
N ALA A 334 -18.54 21.17 -3.09
CA ALA A 334 -19.21 22.41 -3.46
C ALA A 334 -20.71 22.35 -3.18
N PHE A 335 -21.35 21.20 -3.46
CA PHE A 335 -22.75 20.95 -3.14
C PHE A 335 -23.00 21.01 -1.62
N VAL A 336 -22.17 20.37 -0.79
CA VAL A 336 -22.32 20.44 0.68
C VAL A 336 -22.11 21.87 1.19
N GLU A 337 -21.16 22.62 0.63
CA GLU A 337 -20.92 24.03 0.97
C GLU A 337 -22.13 24.92 0.63
N GLU A 338 -22.77 24.71 -0.52
CA GLU A 338 -23.99 25.44 -0.94
C GLU A 338 -25.19 25.12 -0.03
N HIS A 339 -25.31 23.86 0.40
CA HIS A 339 -26.42 23.38 1.23
C HIS A 339 -26.03 23.21 2.72
N PHE A 340 -25.09 24.00 3.23
CA PHE A 340 -24.53 23.86 4.58
C PHE A 340 -25.56 23.86 5.72
N SER A 341 -26.72 24.49 5.50
CA SER A 341 -27.83 24.53 6.46
C SER A 341 -28.53 23.17 6.63
N ASN A 342 -28.34 22.22 5.70
CA ASN A 342 -28.82 20.86 5.83
C ASN A 342 -27.88 20.07 6.77
N GLY A 343 -28.31 19.91 8.02
CA GLY A 343 -27.51 19.22 9.04
C GLY A 343 -27.19 17.76 8.69
N ALA A 344 -28.12 17.03 8.06
CA ALA A 344 -27.90 15.63 7.69
C ALA A 344 -26.81 15.49 6.61
N LEU A 345 -26.83 16.37 5.60
CA LEU A 345 -25.82 16.42 4.54
C LEU A 345 -24.44 16.75 5.10
N THR A 346 -24.34 17.80 5.90
CA THR A 346 -23.08 18.23 6.53
C THR A 346 -22.50 17.11 7.41
N VAL A 347 -23.34 16.47 8.24
CA VAL A 347 -22.90 15.35 9.11
C VAL A 347 -22.43 14.15 8.29
N ALA A 348 -23.15 13.77 7.22
CA ALA A 348 -22.76 12.64 6.38
C ALA A 348 -21.43 12.88 5.64
N TYR A 349 -21.21 14.09 5.13
CA TYR A 349 -19.95 14.49 4.50
C TYR A 349 -18.78 14.51 5.50
N ASP A 350 -18.97 15.15 6.66
CA ASP A 350 -17.95 15.20 7.70
C ASP A 350 -17.62 13.80 8.27
N ALA A 351 -18.60 12.90 8.31
CA ALA A 351 -18.38 11.49 8.65
C ALA A 351 -17.46 10.78 7.65
N CYS A 352 -17.61 11.04 6.34
CA CYS A 352 -16.69 10.50 5.33
C CYS A 352 -15.25 10.96 5.55
N LEU A 353 -15.05 12.26 5.80
CA LEU A 353 -13.72 12.82 6.11
C LEU A 353 -13.15 12.22 7.39
N HIS A 354 -13.97 12.05 8.42
CA HIS A 354 -13.56 11.42 9.67
C HIS A 354 -13.12 9.96 9.47
N MET A 355 -13.88 9.17 8.71
CA MET A 355 -13.54 7.78 8.40
C MET A 355 -12.26 7.67 7.55
N LEU A 356 -12.10 8.52 6.52
CA LEU A 356 -10.89 8.56 5.71
C LEU A 356 -9.66 8.98 6.53
N ARG A 357 -9.82 9.94 7.45
CA ARG A 357 -8.76 10.32 8.39
C ARG A 357 -8.40 9.17 9.32
N GLY A 358 -9.39 8.41 9.81
CA GLY A 358 -9.20 7.21 10.62
C GLY A 358 -8.41 6.12 9.88
N PHE A 359 -8.72 5.89 8.61
CA PHE A 359 -7.96 5.00 7.72
C PHE A 359 -6.48 5.43 7.63
N ARG A 360 -6.22 6.74 7.44
CA ARG A 360 -4.86 7.31 7.40
C ARG A 360 -4.13 7.21 8.74
N ASP A 361 -4.82 7.44 9.86
CA ASP A 361 -4.25 7.24 11.19
C ASP A 361 -3.83 5.78 11.42
N LYS A 362 -4.68 4.81 11.02
CA LYS A 362 -4.31 3.38 11.06
C LYS A 362 -3.08 3.11 10.19
N HIS A 363 -3.01 3.67 8.98
CA HIS A 363 -1.85 3.51 8.11
C HIS A 363 -0.56 4.09 8.74
N ILE A 364 -0.63 5.25 9.39
CA ILE A 364 0.50 5.84 10.13
C ILE A 364 0.96 4.92 11.27
N GLN A 365 0.02 4.27 12.00
CA GLN A 365 0.36 3.30 13.04
C GLN A 365 1.09 2.09 12.47
N ILE A 366 0.61 1.53 11.35
CA ILE A 366 1.26 0.43 10.64
C ILE A 366 2.67 0.84 10.23
N VAL A 367 2.82 1.95 9.52
CA VAL A 367 4.15 2.44 9.08
C VAL A 367 5.10 2.66 10.25
N SER A 368 4.59 3.18 11.37
CA SER A 368 5.40 3.33 12.58
C SER A 368 5.93 1.98 13.09
N ARG A 369 5.08 0.95 13.11
CA ARG A 369 5.45 -0.39 13.58
C ARG A 369 6.31 -1.19 12.60
N TYR A 370 6.03 -1.09 11.29
CA TYR A 370 6.68 -1.91 10.25
C TYR A 370 7.94 -1.26 9.66
N ILE A 371 8.13 0.05 9.84
CA ILE A 371 9.27 0.77 9.24
C ILE A 371 10.04 1.55 10.29
N VAL A 372 9.37 2.39 11.09
CA VAL A 372 10.06 3.31 12.00
C VAL A 372 10.72 2.59 13.17
N LEU A 373 10.02 1.67 13.83
CA LEU A 373 10.58 0.90 14.95
C LEU A 373 11.71 -0.04 14.50
N PRO A 374 11.55 -0.90 13.46
CA PRO A 374 12.63 -1.78 13.01
C PRO A 374 13.89 -1.02 12.57
N ALA A 375 13.73 0.13 11.90
CA ALA A 375 14.87 0.95 11.50
C ALA A 375 15.63 1.54 12.70
N LYS A 376 14.93 1.93 13.78
CA LYS A 376 15.55 2.39 15.02
C LYS A 376 16.29 1.26 15.73
N ASP A 377 15.73 0.06 15.76
CA ASP A 377 16.36 -1.09 16.42
C ASP A 377 17.61 -1.55 15.69
N GLN A 378 17.58 -1.63 14.36
CA GLN A 378 18.79 -1.93 13.57
C GLN A 378 19.91 -0.91 13.80
N ARG A 379 19.57 0.39 13.92
CA ARG A 379 20.55 1.44 14.24
C ARG A 379 21.17 1.23 15.62
N ARG A 380 20.37 0.92 16.65
CA ARG A 380 20.87 0.65 18.01
C ARG A 380 21.84 -0.52 18.05
N VAL A 381 21.52 -1.59 17.33
CA VAL A 381 22.41 -2.76 17.17
C VAL A 381 23.70 -2.37 16.45
N ALA A 382 23.61 -1.60 15.36
CA ALA A 382 24.77 -1.18 14.57
C ALA A 382 25.71 -0.23 15.34
N THR A 383 25.20 0.61 16.23
CA THR A 383 26.01 1.52 17.06
C THR A 383 26.54 0.88 18.35
N GLY A 384 26.34 -0.43 18.57
CA GLY A 384 26.81 -1.13 19.77
C GLY A 384 26.14 -0.69 21.08
N ALA A 385 25.02 0.04 21.01
CA ALA A 385 24.27 0.48 22.16
C ALA A 385 23.36 -0.66 22.65
N SER A 386 23.94 -1.68 23.30
CA SER A 386 23.16 -2.75 23.92
C SER A 386 22.27 -2.18 25.02
N ALA A 387 20.98 -2.53 25.00
CA ALA A 387 20.10 -2.34 26.14
C ALA A 387 20.69 -3.10 27.34
N ALA A 388 20.78 -2.44 28.49
CA ALA A 388 20.97 -3.14 29.75
C ALA A 388 19.79 -4.11 29.92
N ALA A 389 20.07 -5.40 30.07
CA ALA A 389 19.04 -6.39 30.34
C ALA A 389 18.21 -5.97 31.56
N PRO A 390 16.88 -6.17 31.58
CA PRO A 390 16.11 -5.96 32.78
C PRO A 390 16.63 -6.90 33.86
N ARG A 391 17.11 -6.32 34.95
CA ARG A 391 17.63 -7.00 36.12
C ARG A 391 16.48 -7.75 36.80
N VAL A 392 16.24 -8.99 36.37
CA VAL A 392 15.36 -9.91 37.09
C VAL A 392 15.99 -10.13 38.46
N LYS A 393 15.30 -9.68 39.52
CA LYS A 393 15.65 -10.03 40.89
C LYS A 393 15.34 -11.52 41.06
N SER A 394 16.33 -12.38 40.87
CA SER A 394 16.22 -13.80 41.24
C SER A 394 16.14 -13.90 42.76
N ALA A 395 14.96 -14.20 43.30
CA ALA A 395 14.82 -14.73 44.64
C ALA A 395 15.38 -16.16 44.63
N SER A 396 16.44 -16.36 45.41
CA SER A 396 17.10 -17.63 45.65
C SER A 396 16.22 -18.54 46.51
N SER A 397 15.87 -19.72 46.00
CA SER A 397 15.56 -20.89 46.85
C SER A 397 16.39 -22.06 46.35
N ALA A 398 17.39 -22.42 47.15
CA ALA A 398 18.27 -23.55 46.92
C ALA A 398 17.50 -24.86 47.12
N ILE A 399 17.59 -25.77 46.14
CA ILE A 399 17.43 -27.20 46.38
C ILE A 399 18.73 -27.87 45.92
N ARG A 400 19.35 -28.55 46.88
CA ARG A 400 20.63 -29.23 46.81
C ARG A 400 20.35 -30.67 46.37
N VAL A 401 20.85 -31.10 45.22
CA VAL A 401 20.92 -32.53 44.85
C VAL A 401 22.33 -32.84 44.40
N THR A 402 22.99 -33.75 45.12
CA THR A 402 24.33 -34.27 44.83
C THR A 402 24.28 -35.36 43.74
N PRO A 403 25.39 -35.56 43.00
CA PRO A 403 25.38 -36.23 41.69
C PRO A 403 25.66 -37.73 41.79
N THR A 404 25.18 -38.50 40.80
CA THR A 404 25.67 -39.85 40.51
C THR A 404 26.35 -39.85 39.14
N ALA A 405 27.57 -40.39 39.11
CA ALA A 405 28.51 -40.33 38.02
C ALA A 405 28.15 -41.30 36.89
N ALA A 406 28.22 -40.82 35.64
CA ALA A 406 28.52 -41.66 34.48
C ALA A 406 29.17 -40.81 33.37
N ALA A 407 30.42 -41.17 33.07
CA ALA A 407 31.20 -40.97 31.85
C ALA A 407 31.19 -39.59 31.16
N GLN A 408 32.30 -38.86 31.37
CA GLN A 408 32.76 -37.77 30.52
C GLN A 408 33.14 -38.29 29.13
N LEU A 409 32.42 -37.83 28.10
CA LEU A 409 32.97 -37.65 26.75
C LEU A 409 33.17 -36.15 26.55
N GLN A 410 34.44 -35.72 26.54
CA GLN A 410 34.84 -34.35 26.26
C GLN A 410 34.59 -34.04 24.77
N PHE A 411 33.46 -33.42 24.46
CA PHE A 411 33.35 -32.61 23.25
C PHE A 411 33.73 -31.17 23.64
N GLN A 412 34.83 -30.68 23.06
CA GLN A 412 35.17 -29.26 23.08
C GLN A 412 33.97 -28.48 22.56
N ASN A 413 33.36 -27.70 23.46
CA ASN A 413 32.28 -26.77 23.15
C ASN A 413 32.85 -25.55 22.40
N GLN A 414 33.38 -25.75 21.20
CA GLN A 414 33.35 -24.69 20.20
C GLN A 414 31.89 -24.58 19.79
N LYS A 415 31.20 -23.53 20.27
CA LYS A 415 29.93 -23.11 19.67
C LYS A 415 30.18 -23.03 18.16
N PRO A 416 29.53 -23.87 17.32
CA PRO A 416 29.50 -23.57 15.91
C PRO A 416 28.68 -22.28 15.84
N SER A 417 29.35 -21.16 15.58
CA SER A 417 28.65 -19.98 15.10
C SER A 417 28.00 -20.40 13.79
N LEU A 418 26.72 -20.77 13.84
CA LEU A 418 25.89 -20.89 12.66
C LEU A 418 26.13 -19.63 11.82
N PRO A 419 26.52 -19.74 10.54
CA PRO A 419 26.65 -18.56 9.71
C PRO A 419 25.29 -17.88 9.69
N GLN A 420 25.21 -16.68 10.28
CA GLN A 420 24.04 -15.82 10.12
C GLN A 420 23.76 -15.74 8.61
N PRO A 421 22.52 -15.94 8.15
CA PRO A 421 22.18 -15.63 6.78
C PRO A 421 22.39 -14.13 6.57
N ARG A 422 23.58 -13.75 6.11
CA ARG A 422 23.90 -12.39 5.67
C ARG A 422 23.22 -12.19 4.33
N GLY A 423 21.95 -11.83 4.41
CA GLY A 423 21.11 -11.43 3.29
C GLY A 423 20.32 -10.17 3.61
N ILE A 424 20.25 -9.29 2.61
CA ILE A 424 19.17 -8.35 2.26
C ILE A 424 18.86 -7.15 3.15
N ALA A 425 19.28 -7.08 4.41
CA ALA A 425 19.05 -5.88 5.22
C ALA A 425 20.17 -4.83 5.06
N TYR A 426 19.94 -3.82 4.23
CA TYR A 426 20.76 -2.60 4.23
C TYR A 426 20.55 -1.84 5.56
N ALA A 427 21.61 -1.70 6.35
CA ALA A 427 21.62 -0.83 7.53
C ALA A 427 22.17 0.55 7.13
N PRO A 428 21.36 1.62 7.13
CA PRO A 428 21.86 2.97 6.83
C PRO A 428 22.83 3.43 7.92
N LYS A 429 24.01 3.92 7.50
CA LYS A 429 25.11 4.36 8.38
C LYS A 429 24.92 5.74 8.99
N HIS A 430 23.94 6.53 8.54
CA HIS A 430 23.72 7.92 9.00
C HIS A 430 22.25 8.24 9.32
N GLN A 431 22.07 9.39 9.99
CA GLN A 431 20.79 9.99 10.42
C GLN A 431 19.97 10.51 9.21
N ALA A 432 19.79 9.68 8.18
CA ALA A 432 18.89 10.00 7.08
C ALA A 432 17.43 9.82 7.54
N ASP A 433 16.58 10.75 7.13
CA ASP A 433 15.12 10.64 7.28
C ASP A 433 14.64 9.30 6.70
N LEU A 434 13.81 8.58 7.45
CA LEU A 434 13.30 7.28 7.02
C LEU A 434 12.45 7.44 5.75
N ARG A 435 12.88 6.79 4.67
CA ARG A 435 12.21 6.87 3.37
C ARG A 435 11.27 5.68 3.15
N GLY A 436 10.13 5.93 2.51
CA GLY A 436 9.28 4.88 1.94
C GLY A 436 9.94 4.21 0.73
N THR A 437 9.41 3.08 0.29
CA THR A 437 9.80 2.41 -0.98
C THR A 437 9.58 3.32 -2.21
N GLY A 438 8.60 4.23 -2.12
CA GLY A 438 8.36 5.29 -3.11
C GLY A 438 9.36 6.47 -3.06
N GLY A 439 10.25 6.51 -2.06
CA GLY A 439 11.35 7.49 -1.96
C GLY A 439 11.08 8.76 -1.15
N THR A 440 9.87 8.94 -0.60
CA THR A 440 9.47 10.11 0.23
C THR A 440 9.90 9.99 1.69
N ALA A 441 10.05 11.14 2.37
CA ALA A 441 10.12 11.20 3.81
C ALA A 441 8.77 10.76 4.39
N LEU A 442 8.74 9.53 4.92
CA LEU A 442 7.51 8.76 5.02
C LEU A 442 6.53 9.34 6.05
N ILE A 443 7.00 9.63 7.26
CA ILE A 443 6.13 10.12 8.35
C ILE A 443 5.62 11.55 8.10
N PRO A 444 6.45 12.54 7.69
CA PRO A 444 5.96 13.88 7.37
C PRO A 444 4.88 13.86 6.29
N PHE A 445 5.09 13.12 5.21
CA PHE A 445 4.12 12.98 4.12
C PHE A 445 2.79 12.40 4.62
N LEU A 446 2.81 11.29 5.36
CA LEU A 446 1.57 10.66 5.82
C LEU A 446 0.80 11.52 6.83
N LYS A 447 1.51 12.21 7.73
CA LYS A 447 0.90 13.14 8.68
C LYS A 447 0.23 14.31 7.95
N GLN A 448 0.95 14.92 7.01
CA GLN A 448 0.39 15.99 6.19
C GLN A 448 -0.85 15.51 5.42
N ALA A 449 -0.77 14.38 4.71
CA ALA A 449 -1.92 13.84 3.98
C ALA A 449 -3.13 13.56 4.89
N ARG A 450 -2.90 13.09 6.13
CA ARG A 450 -3.98 12.93 7.12
C ARG A 450 -4.57 14.27 7.56
N ASP A 451 -3.73 15.25 7.85
CA ASP A 451 -4.19 16.56 8.32
C ASP A 451 -4.96 17.29 7.21
N GLU A 452 -4.51 17.17 5.96
CA GLU A 452 -5.18 17.65 4.76
C GLU A 452 -6.57 17.03 4.55
N THR A 453 -6.81 15.79 4.98
CA THR A 453 -8.16 15.17 4.96
C THR A 453 -9.18 15.93 5.79
N GLY A 454 -8.73 16.56 6.89
CA GLY A 454 -9.64 17.28 7.78
C GLY A 454 -10.01 18.68 7.29
N GLU A 455 -9.24 19.24 6.35
CA GLU A 455 -9.37 20.63 5.93
C GLU A 455 -10.68 20.97 5.20
N PRO A 456 -11.30 20.07 4.41
CA PRO A 456 -12.58 20.34 3.76
C PRO A 456 -13.79 20.30 4.70
N SER A 457 -13.62 19.93 5.97
CA SER A 457 -14.75 19.78 6.90
C SER A 457 -15.58 21.05 7.05
N ILE A 458 -16.90 20.88 7.12
CA ILE A 458 -17.87 21.98 7.07
C ILE A 458 -18.43 22.28 8.46
N GLY A 459 -18.82 21.25 9.21
CA GLY A 459 -19.38 21.42 10.55
C GLY A 459 -18.35 21.97 11.53
N ALA A 460 -18.73 22.98 12.33
CA ALA A 460 -17.83 23.61 13.31
C ALA A 460 -17.25 22.61 14.34
N TRP A 461 -18.02 21.57 14.70
CA TRP A 461 -17.53 20.47 15.54
C TRP A 461 -16.53 19.59 14.80
N ALA A 462 -16.82 19.23 13.54
CA ALA A 462 -15.94 18.40 12.72
C ALA A 462 -14.61 19.12 12.43
N GLN A 463 -14.65 20.41 12.10
CA GLN A 463 -13.45 21.23 11.97
C GLN A 463 -12.59 21.15 13.23
N ARG A 464 -13.19 21.39 14.41
CA ARG A 464 -12.44 21.30 15.69
C ARG A 464 -11.87 19.91 15.94
N LEU A 465 -12.60 18.84 15.63
CA LEU A 465 -12.16 17.47 15.84
C LEU A 465 -11.06 17.05 14.86
N LEU A 466 -11.18 17.45 13.59
CA LEU A 466 -10.34 16.97 12.50
C LEU A 466 -9.07 17.80 12.35
N THR A 467 -9.10 19.10 12.68
CA THR A 467 -7.93 19.99 12.62
C THR A 467 -7.09 20.01 13.90
N ASN A 468 -7.65 19.70 15.07
CA ASN A 468 -6.86 19.61 16.31
C ASN A 468 -6.27 18.21 16.49
N SER A 469 -4.99 18.06 16.15
CA SER A 469 -4.20 16.85 16.39
C SER A 469 -3.74 16.69 17.86
N GLY A 470 -4.32 17.42 18.82
CA GLY A 470 -3.91 17.39 20.22
C GLY A 470 -5.04 17.79 21.18
N SER A 471 -5.36 16.89 22.12
CA SER A 471 -6.30 17.00 23.24
C SER A 471 -7.75 17.40 22.91
N LEU A 472 -8.68 16.48 23.19
CA LEU A 472 -10.04 16.87 23.56
C LEU A 472 -9.96 17.72 24.84
N PRO A 473 -10.49 18.96 24.87
CA PRO A 473 -10.78 19.61 26.14
C PRO A 473 -11.85 18.76 26.83
N ALA A 474 -11.68 18.51 28.13
CA ALA A 474 -12.74 17.92 28.94
C ALA A 474 -14.02 18.74 28.73
N LEU A 475 -15.07 18.09 28.22
CA LEU A 475 -16.41 18.66 28.13
C LEU A 475 -16.86 19.04 29.54
N ARG A 476 -16.70 20.31 29.89
CA ARG A 476 -17.49 20.96 30.93
C ARG A 476 -18.42 21.93 30.23
N ASP A 477 -19.71 21.68 30.45
CA ASP A 477 -20.86 22.52 30.16
C ASP A 477 -21.17 22.75 28.67
N ALA A 478 -21.93 21.80 28.11
CA ALA A 478 -22.89 22.09 27.06
C ALA A 478 -24.18 21.32 27.36
N GLU A 479 -25.27 22.05 27.47
CA GLU A 479 -26.62 21.58 27.80
C GLU A 479 -27.05 20.39 26.94
N THR A 480 -27.76 19.47 27.58
CA THR A 480 -28.36 18.25 27.02
C THR A 480 -29.14 18.51 25.74
N VAL A 481 -28.51 18.25 24.59
CA VAL A 481 -29.22 17.95 23.34
C VAL A 481 -29.51 16.45 23.34
N LYS A 482 -30.80 16.09 23.39
CA LYS A 482 -31.27 14.71 23.27
C LYS A 482 -30.93 14.18 21.87
N ILE A 483 -29.82 13.46 21.76
CA ILE A 483 -29.52 12.61 20.60
C ILE A 483 -30.35 11.34 20.77
N GLN A 484 -31.41 11.19 19.99
CA GLN A 484 -32.09 9.91 19.82
C GLN A 484 -31.15 8.98 19.05
N GLY A 485 -30.41 8.14 19.77
CA GLY A 485 -29.53 7.14 19.20
C GLY A 485 -30.33 6.04 18.49
N LEU A 486 -29.82 5.61 17.32
CA LEU A 486 -30.27 4.47 16.52
C LEU A 486 -29.90 3.10 17.12
N ALA A 487 -29.67 3.02 18.44
CA ALA A 487 -29.39 1.79 19.14
C ALA A 487 -30.41 1.58 20.26
N GLY A 488 -31.58 1.07 19.88
CA GLY A 488 -32.63 0.64 20.78
C GLY A 488 -32.70 -0.87 20.90
N GLN A 489 -32.26 -1.37 22.06
CA GLN A 489 -32.77 -2.54 22.79
C GLN A 489 -32.61 -3.95 22.17
N TRP A 490 -31.69 -4.72 22.77
CA TRP A 490 -32.04 -6.00 23.39
C TRP A 490 -31.36 -6.06 24.78
N LEU A 491 -32.19 -6.22 25.81
CA LEU A 491 -31.82 -6.33 27.22
C LEU A 491 -31.55 -7.80 27.58
N ASP A 492 -30.49 -7.98 28.36
CA ASP A 492 -30.24 -8.96 29.43
C ASP A 492 -30.94 -10.32 29.45
N SER A 493 -30.12 -11.37 29.58
CA SER A 493 -30.23 -12.25 30.73
C SER A 493 -28.87 -12.77 31.16
N GLU A 494 -28.66 -12.75 32.47
CA GLU A 494 -27.43 -12.92 33.23
C GLU A 494 -26.83 -14.34 33.24
N ASP A 495 -25.58 -14.37 33.69
CA ASP A 495 -24.87 -15.46 34.39
C ASP A 495 -24.50 -16.74 33.64
N VAL A 496 -23.18 -16.99 33.49
CA VAL A 496 -22.43 -18.07 34.16
C VAL A 496 -20.95 -18.02 33.72
N GLY A 497 -20.06 -17.74 34.68
CA GLY A 497 -18.84 -18.52 34.93
C GLY A 497 -17.67 -18.51 33.91
N GLY A 498 -16.64 -17.71 34.20
CA GLY A 498 -15.33 -18.24 34.62
C GLY A 498 -14.33 -18.85 33.60
N ILE A 499 -13.09 -18.41 33.80
CA ILE A 499 -11.81 -19.15 33.76
C ILE A 499 -11.05 -19.23 32.42
N CYS A 500 -9.84 -18.67 32.49
CA CYS A 500 -8.65 -18.96 31.70
C CYS A 500 -8.67 -20.29 30.95
N HIS A 501 -8.39 -20.28 29.64
CA HIS A 501 -7.69 -21.39 29.01
C HIS A 501 -6.91 -20.97 27.75
N TRP A 502 -5.59 -21.04 27.92
CA TRP A 502 -4.47 -21.22 26.98
C TRP A 502 -4.17 -20.18 25.90
#